data_AF-U1NGN4-F1
#
_entry.id   AF-U1NGN4-F1
#
_cell.length_a   1.000
_cell.length_b   1.000
_cell.length_c   1.000
_cell.angle_alpha   90.00
_cell.angle_beta   90.00
_cell.angle_gamma   90.00
#
_symmetry.space_group_name_H-M   'P 1'
#
loop_
_entity.id
_entity.type
_entity.pdbx_description
1 polymer ?
#
loop_
_entity_poly.entity_id
_entity_poly.type
_entity_poly.pdbx_seq_one_letter_code
_entity_poly.pdbx_strand_id
1 'polypeptide(L)'
;FSICDGDNQESETHSSDEKLYKKEGWLRKQYCESELTQKEIAELTGVSKSTISNWMQEHEIKSRSSAESRTDGDLEKLNNEEWLREQYCEREKTLTEIADELNLAHKTVSTSIQEHGIEIRSAAESRTDGDREKLKDEAWLREQYCNREKSAYDIADELNLVQGTVRNWMEKHGIEIRSAAESRTDGNLEPLKNEEWLREQYCQKRKTTYEIADEVGVVSATVRNWMERHGIERRSNAKSRTDGDLAKLNSEEWLREQYCDREKTLAEIADEVNLSTKSIVRGMQEHGIGRRSLSESHTDGDLEKLNNEEWLREQYHEREKTTHEIADEAELSQATVTKWMRKHGIERRSAGSQTDGNLESLKEEEWLREQYCQKRKTIYEIADELNLSRGPVTRWMEVHGIEIRSPAEAQTDGNLEPLKREEWLREQYCEQRNSTYEIANE
;
A
#
# COMPACT_ATOMS: atom_id res chain seq x y z
N PHE A 1 -36.01 -75.74 -46.14
CA PHE A 1 -36.88 -76.43 -45.17
C PHE A 1 -35.97 -77.11 -44.15
N SER A 2 -36.25 -76.87 -42.87
CA SER A 2 -35.79 -77.63 -41.69
C SER A 2 -34.29 -77.56 -41.31
N ILE A 3 -33.96 -77.04 -40.12
CA ILE A 3 -33.73 -77.76 -38.82
C ILE A 3 -32.46 -78.64 -38.96
N CYS A 4 -31.40 -78.55 -38.15
CA CYS A 4 -31.30 -78.72 -36.69
C CYS A 4 -30.05 -77.94 -36.18
N ASP A 5 -30.03 -77.26 -35.02
CA ASP A 5 -29.93 -77.84 -33.66
C ASP A 5 -28.87 -78.96 -33.61
N GLY A 6 -27.70 -78.80 -32.98
CA GLY A 6 -27.49 -78.34 -31.63
C GLY A 6 -27.20 -79.58 -30.76
N ASP A 7 -25.95 -79.76 -30.35
CA ASP A 7 -25.48 -80.39 -29.09
C ASP A 7 -23.98 -80.73 -29.24
N ASN A 8 -23.03 -80.06 -28.58
CA ASN A 8 -22.76 -79.89 -27.15
C ASN A 8 -21.92 -81.05 -26.56
N GLN A 9 -21.02 -80.66 -25.64
CA GLN A 9 -20.12 -81.47 -24.79
C GLN A 9 -18.82 -81.97 -25.46
N GLU A 10 -17.65 -81.91 -24.84
CA GLU A 10 -17.21 -81.45 -23.51
C GLU A 10 -15.68 -81.49 -23.53
N SER A 11 -15.01 -80.50 -22.93
CA SER A 11 -13.83 -80.81 -22.12
C SER A 11 -13.61 -79.73 -21.06
N GLU A 12 -13.92 -80.13 -19.84
CA GLU A 12 -13.62 -79.44 -18.61
C GLU A 12 -12.12 -79.45 -18.27
N THR A 13 -11.76 -78.40 -17.50
CA THR A 13 -10.65 -78.30 -16.54
C THR A 13 -9.25 -77.93 -17.05
N HIS A 14 -8.74 -76.78 -16.59
CA HIS A 14 -7.75 -76.72 -15.50
C HIS A 14 -7.59 -75.29 -14.95
N SER A 15 -7.94 -75.13 -13.68
CA SER A 15 -7.56 -74.02 -12.80
C SER A 15 -6.04 -73.94 -12.69
N SER A 16 -5.44 -72.75 -12.87
CA SER A 16 -4.24 -72.21 -12.19
C SER A 16 -3.57 -71.13 -13.05
N ASP A 17 -3.92 -69.86 -12.85
CA ASP A 17 -3.01 -68.77 -13.20
C ASP A 17 -3.09 -67.71 -12.10
N GLU A 18 -2.35 -67.98 -11.04
CA GLU A 18 -2.15 -67.05 -9.94
C GLU A 18 -1.34 -65.88 -10.48
N LYS A 19 -2.07 -64.86 -10.95
CA LYS A 19 -1.56 -63.69 -11.69
C LYS A 19 -0.26 -63.15 -11.06
N LEU A 20 0.88 -63.49 -11.66
CA LEU A 20 2.23 -63.30 -11.10
C LEU A 20 2.53 -61.85 -10.74
N TYR A 21 2.03 -60.89 -11.52
CA TYR A 21 2.16 -59.46 -11.28
C TYR A 21 1.47 -58.96 -10.00
N LYS A 22 0.61 -59.77 -9.38
CA LYS A 22 0.00 -59.45 -8.08
C LYS A 22 0.90 -59.78 -6.89
N LYS A 23 1.93 -60.61 -7.08
CA LYS A 23 2.85 -60.99 -6.01
C LYS A 23 3.91 -59.91 -5.85
N GLU A 24 3.97 -59.28 -4.67
CA GLU A 24 4.94 -58.23 -4.35
C GLU A 24 6.37 -58.62 -4.72
N GLY A 25 6.83 -59.78 -4.24
CA GLY A 25 8.21 -60.23 -4.45
C GLY A 25 8.56 -60.45 -5.93
N TRP A 26 7.60 -60.88 -6.75
CA TRP A 26 7.81 -61.01 -8.19
C TRP A 26 7.87 -59.63 -8.85
N LEU A 27 6.92 -58.75 -8.53
CA LEU A 27 6.81 -57.42 -9.12
C LEU A 27 8.01 -56.52 -8.76
N ARG A 28 8.46 -56.57 -7.50
CA ARG A 28 9.66 -55.86 -7.02
C ARG A 28 10.92 -56.38 -7.71
N LYS A 29 11.06 -57.70 -7.85
CA LYS A 29 12.21 -58.28 -8.56
C LYS A 29 12.27 -57.83 -10.02
N GLN A 30 11.15 -57.89 -10.74
CA GLN A 30 11.11 -57.49 -12.14
C GLN A 30 11.38 -55.98 -12.32
N TYR A 31 10.84 -55.13 -11.44
CA TYR A 31 10.98 -53.67 -11.56
C TYR A 31 12.29 -53.10 -10.99
N CYS A 32 12.82 -53.66 -9.90
CA CYS A 32 13.99 -53.14 -9.19
C CYS A 32 15.28 -53.92 -9.50
N GLU A 33 15.22 -55.24 -9.70
CA GLU A 33 16.43 -56.07 -9.93
C GLU A 33 16.65 -56.36 -11.41
N SER A 34 15.58 -56.57 -12.18
CA SER A 34 15.64 -56.83 -13.63
C SER A 34 15.44 -55.57 -14.48
N GLU A 35 15.33 -54.41 -13.82
CA GLU A 35 15.21 -53.05 -14.37
C GLU A 35 14.08 -52.78 -15.37
N LEU A 36 13.14 -53.73 -15.56
CA LEU A 36 12.06 -53.62 -16.54
C LEU A 36 11.12 -52.44 -16.23
N THR A 37 10.71 -51.74 -17.27
CA THR A 37 9.72 -50.67 -17.17
C THR A 37 8.33 -51.25 -16.89
N GLN A 38 7.43 -50.43 -16.33
CA GLN A 38 6.02 -50.82 -16.13
C GLN A 38 5.33 -51.27 -17.43
N LYS A 39 5.79 -50.78 -18.59
CA LYS A 39 5.26 -51.13 -19.90
C LYS A 39 5.72 -52.52 -20.34
N GLU A 40 7.01 -52.82 -20.18
CA GLU A 40 7.56 -54.15 -20.51
C GLU A 40 7.01 -55.23 -19.58
N ILE A 41 6.84 -54.93 -18.28
CA ILE A 41 6.19 -55.85 -17.34
C ILE A 41 4.73 -56.10 -17.74
N ALA A 42 4.02 -55.07 -18.21
CA ALA A 42 2.65 -55.16 -18.68
C ALA A 42 2.54 -56.02 -19.96
N GLU A 43 3.45 -55.83 -20.92
CA GLU A 43 3.55 -56.65 -22.14
C GLU A 43 3.90 -58.12 -21.79
N LEU A 44 4.84 -58.33 -20.88
CA LEU A 44 5.27 -59.66 -20.42
C LEU A 44 4.14 -60.45 -19.73
N THR A 45 3.25 -59.75 -19.03
CA THR A 45 2.16 -60.36 -18.24
C THR A 45 0.80 -60.27 -18.90
N GLY A 46 0.71 -59.70 -20.12
CA GLY A 46 -0.52 -59.57 -20.88
C GLY A 46 -1.56 -58.64 -20.24
N VAL A 47 -1.13 -57.67 -19.44
CA VAL A 47 -2.01 -56.69 -18.77
C VAL A 47 -1.70 -55.26 -19.20
N SER A 48 -2.51 -54.31 -18.74
CA SER A 48 -2.24 -52.89 -19.00
C SER A 48 -1.17 -52.33 -18.06
N LYS A 49 -0.41 -51.32 -18.52
CA LYS A 49 0.53 -50.56 -17.68
C LYS A 49 -0.15 -50.04 -16.41
N SER A 50 -1.39 -49.55 -16.52
CA SER A 50 -2.15 -49.04 -15.37
C SER A 50 -2.43 -50.14 -14.34
N THR A 51 -2.64 -51.38 -14.78
CA THR A 51 -2.77 -52.53 -13.88
C THR A 51 -1.48 -52.74 -13.08
N ILE A 52 -0.32 -52.71 -13.74
CA ILE A 52 0.98 -52.80 -13.06
C ILE A 52 1.21 -51.64 -12.10
N SER A 53 0.88 -50.41 -12.50
CA SER A 53 0.99 -49.23 -11.65
C SER A 53 0.15 -49.33 -10.39
N ASN A 54 -1.08 -49.85 -10.49
CA ASN A 54 -1.96 -50.03 -9.34
C ASN A 54 -1.39 -51.06 -8.35
N TRP A 55 -0.86 -52.19 -8.85
CA TRP A 55 -0.23 -53.21 -8.00
C TRP A 55 1.10 -52.73 -7.39
N MET A 56 1.87 -51.90 -8.09
CA MET A 56 3.05 -51.26 -7.50
C MET A 56 2.67 -50.30 -6.37
N GLN A 57 1.57 -49.54 -6.53
CA GLN A 57 1.07 -48.65 -5.50
C GLN A 57 0.53 -49.42 -4.29
N GLU A 58 -0.19 -50.53 -4.52
CA GLU A 58 -0.71 -51.42 -3.48
C GLU A 58 0.41 -52.07 -2.65
N HIS A 59 1.55 -52.38 -3.30
CA HIS A 59 2.75 -52.93 -2.67
C HIS A 59 3.78 -51.89 -2.23
N GLU A 60 3.42 -50.60 -2.24
CA GLU A 60 4.29 -49.47 -1.88
C GLU A 60 5.66 -49.45 -2.60
N ILE A 61 5.71 -50.00 -3.82
CA ILE A 61 6.91 -49.97 -4.66
C ILE A 61 7.00 -48.58 -5.28
N LYS A 62 7.95 -47.77 -4.80
CA LYS A 62 8.19 -46.41 -5.31
C LYS A 62 8.48 -46.45 -6.81
N SER A 63 7.60 -45.83 -7.60
CA SER A 63 7.81 -45.69 -9.03
C SER A 63 8.93 -44.70 -9.29
N ARG A 64 9.83 -45.04 -10.22
CA ARG A 64 10.75 -44.09 -10.84
C ARG A 64 9.98 -42.92 -11.40
N SER A 65 10.50 -41.69 -11.26
CA SER A 65 9.81 -40.49 -11.70
C SER A 65 9.46 -40.54 -13.20
N SER A 66 8.44 -39.79 -13.61
CA SER A 66 8.04 -39.75 -15.02
C SER A 66 9.13 -39.18 -15.95
N ALA A 67 10.20 -38.59 -15.40
CA ALA A 67 11.41 -38.19 -16.10
C ALA A 67 12.41 -39.36 -16.22
N GLU A 68 12.63 -40.11 -15.13
CA GLU A 68 13.48 -41.32 -15.10
C GLU A 68 12.99 -42.43 -16.04
N SER A 69 11.68 -42.53 -16.28
CA SER A 69 11.09 -43.57 -17.14
C SER A 69 11.14 -43.26 -18.65
N ARG A 70 11.71 -42.12 -19.07
CA ARG A 70 11.63 -41.62 -20.46
C ARG A 70 12.99 -41.48 -21.16
N THR A 71 14.12 -41.77 -20.50
CA THR A 71 15.46 -41.51 -21.04
C THR A 71 16.34 -42.75 -20.96
N ASP A 72 17.04 -43.05 -22.06
CA ASP A 72 18.05 -44.12 -22.20
C ASP A 72 19.47 -43.64 -21.81
N GLY A 73 19.56 -42.58 -20.99
CA GLY A 73 20.81 -41.88 -20.66
C GLY A 73 21.38 -42.27 -19.30
N ASP A 74 22.67 -41.96 -19.08
CA ASP A 74 23.44 -42.36 -17.89
C ASP A 74 23.07 -41.51 -16.66
N LEU A 75 22.06 -41.95 -15.92
CA LEU A 75 21.52 -41.28 -14.72
C LEU A 75 22.43 -41.40 -13.49
N GLU A 76 23.37 -42.34 -13.47
CA GLU A 76 24.26 -42.54 -12.32
C GLU A 76 25.18 -41.34 -12.09
N LYS A 77 25.70 -40.76 -13.18
CA LYS A 77 26.56 -39.57 -13.12
C LYS A 77 25.81 -38.31 -12.70
N LEU A 78 24.53 -38.22 -13.02
CA LEU A 78 23.70 -37.07 -12.68
C LEU A 78 23.41 -37.01 -11.17
N ASN A 79 23.18 -38.17 -10.55
CA ASN A 79 22.97 -38.28 -9.10
C ASN A 79 24.25 -38.07 -8.28
N ASN A 80 25.42 -38.02 -8.93
CA ASN A 80 26.68 -37.72 -8.29
C ASN A 80 26.90 -36.21 -8.27
N GLU A 81 26.60 -35.60 -7.11
CA GLU A 81 26.76 -34.17 -6.87
C GLU A 81 28.18 -33.68 -7.16
N GLU A 82 29.21 -34.42 -6.75
CA GLU A 82 30.61 -34.02 -6.92
C GLU A 82 30.99 -33.97 -8.39
N TRP A 83 30.59 -34.98 -9.16
CA TRP A 83 30.81 -35.02 -10.60
C TRP A 83 30.07 -33.88 -11.31
N LEU A 84 28.81 -33.63 -10.93
CA LEU A 84 27.98 -32.59 -11.53
C LEU A 84 28.52 -31.19 -11.21
N ARG A 85 29.02 -30.96 -9.98
CA ARG A 85 29.74 -29.73 -9.59
C ARG A 85 31.04 -29.58 -10.36
N GLU A 86 31.84 -30.63 -10.48
CA GLU A 86 33.09 -30.59 -11.25
C GLU A 86 32.82 -30.22 -12.72
N GLN A 87 31.85 -30.88 -13.37
CA GLN A 87 31.55 -30.60 -14.78
C GLN A 87 30.94 -29.20 -14.99
N TYR A 88 30.02 -28.78 -14.12
CA TYR A 88 29.28 -27.54 -14.30
C TYR A 88 29.98 -26.29 -13.75
N CYS A 89 30.63 -26.40 -12.59
CA CYS A 89 31.28 -25.29 -11.89
C CYS A 89 32.77 -25.19 -12.19
N GLU A 90 33.50 -26.31 -12.31
CA GLU A 90 34.96 -26.30 -12.51
C GLU A 90 35.35 -26.36 -13.99
N ARG A 91 34.74 -27.26 -14.75
CA ARG A 91 34.96 -27.41 -16.20
C ARG A 91 34.06 -26.53 -17.06
N GLU A 92 33.19 -25.74 -16.42
CA GLU A 92 32.33 -24.72 -17.01
C GLU A 92 31.35 -25.19 -18.11
N LYS A 93 31.16 -26.51 -18.28
CA LYS A 93 30.26 -27.08 -19.29
C LYS A 93 28.85 -26.56 -19.14
N THR A 94 28.21 -26.22 -20.24
CA THR A 94 26.82 -25.80 -20.28
C THR A 94 25.90 -26.97 -19.94
N LEU A 95 24.67 -26.66 -19.51
CA LEU A 95 23.64 -27.68 -19.27
C LEU A 95 23.38 -28.54 -20.50
N THR A 96 23.49 -27.95 -21.70
CA THR A 96 23.33 -28.64 -22.98
C THR A 96 24.49 -29.59 -23.25
N GLU A 97 25.74 -29.18 -23.03
CA GLU A 97 26.89 -30.07 -23.22
C GLU A 97 26.88 -31.26 -22.27
N ILE A 98 26.51 -31.03 -21.00
CA ILE A 98 26.33 -32.13 -20.02
C ILE A 98 25.18 -33.04 -20.45
N ALA A 99 24.08 -32.47 -20.94
CA ALA A 99 22.95 -33.24 -21.44
C ALA A 99 23.30 -34.08 -22.67
N ASP A 100 24.02 -33.50 -23.63
CA ASP A 100 24.48 -34.19 -24.84
C ASP A 100 25.49 -35.30 -24.49
N GLU A 101 26.42 -35.05 -23.56
CA GLU A 101 27.40 -36.04 -23.10
C GLU A 101 26.75 -37.23 -22.37
N LEU A 102 25.67 -36.98 -21.63
CA LEU A 102 24.92 -38.02 -20.91
C LEU A 102 23.78 -38.62 -21.73
N ASN A 103 23.55 -38.14 -22.96
CA ASN A 103 22.40 -38.48 -23.79
C ASN A 103 21.05 -38.29 -23.05
N LEU A 104 20.96 -37.20 -22.28
CA LEU A 104 19.81 -36.82 -21.48
C LEU A 104 19.13 -35.58 -22.07
N ALA A 105 17.87 -35.37 -21.70
CA ALA A 105 17.23 -34.09 -21.98
C ALA A 105 17.86 -33.00 -21.09
N HIS A 106 18.11 -31.81 -21.66
CA HIS A 106 18.56 -30.62 -20.92
C HIS A 106 17.78 -30.37 -19.62
N LYS A 107 16.45 -30.59 -19.66
CA LYS A 107 15.57 -30.43 -18.50
C LYS A 107 15.93 -31.38 -17.35
N THR A 108 16.38 -32.60 -17.65
CA THR A 108 16.80 -33.58 -16.64
C THR A 108 18.04 -33.10 -15.90
N VAL A 109 19.04 -32.56 -16.61
CA VAL A 109 20.26 -31.99 -16.02
C VAL A 109 19.93 -30.76 -15.17
N SER A 110 19.07 -29.88 -15.67
CA SER A 110 18.62 -28.70 -14.92
C SER A 110 17.91 -29.06 -13.62
N THR A 111 17.07 -30.10 -13.61
CA THR A 111 16.37 -30.53 -12.40
C THR A 111 17.37 -31.07 -11.37
N SER A 112 18.32 -31.90 -11.79
CA SER A 112 19.30 -32.47 -10.86
C SER A 112 20.26 -31.42 -10.27
N ILE A 113 20.69 -30.42 -11.06
CA ILE A 113 21.47 -29.29 -10.54
C ILE A 113 20.69 -28.52 -9.45
N GLN A 114 19.38 -28.35 -9.63
CA GLN A 114 18.52 -27.74 -8.60
C GLN A 114 18.35 -28.64 -7.37
N GLU A 115 18.18 -29.95 -7.57
CA GLU A 115 18.05 -30.93 -6.48
C GLU A 115 19.31 -31.02 -5.62
N HIS A 116 20.49 -30.88 -6.23
CA HIS A 116 21.78 -30.80 -5.55
C HIS A 116 22.11 -29.40 -5.01
N GLY A 117 21.21 -28.42 -5.15
CA GLY A 117 21.41 -27.06 -4.63
C GLY A 117 22.56 -26.29 -5.30
N ILE A 118 22.89 -26.63 -6.55
CA ILE A 118 23.90 -25.95 -7.35
C ILE A 118 23.21 -24.78 -8.07
N GLU A 119 23.75 -23.57 -7.94
CA GLU A 119 23.15 -22.38 -8.55
C GLU A 119 23.24 -22.43 -10.08
N ILE A 120 22.09 -22.32 -10.76
CA ILE A 120 22.03 -22.30 -12.22
C ILE A 120 22.42 -20.91 -12.73
N ARG A 121 23.43 -20.87 -13.61
CA ARG A 121 23.78 -19.70 -14.44
C ARG A 121 22.55 -19.18 -15.15
N SER A 122 22.34 -17.87 -15.11
CA SER A 122 21.23 -17.23 -15.80
C SER A 122 21.28 -17.51 -17.31
N ALA A 123 20.13 -17.38 -17.98
CA ALA A 123 20.04 -17.52 -19.44
C ALA A 123 20.93 -16.51 -20.19
N ALA A 124 21.28 -15.38 -19.57
CA ALA A 124 22.22 -14.41 -20.12
C ALA A 124 23.67 -14.88 -19.99
N GLU A 125 24.07 -15.39 -18.82
CA GLU A 125 25.41 -15.93 -18.56
C GLU A 125 25.73 -17.19 -19.36
N SER A 126 24.69 -17.94 -19.74
CA SER A 126 24.82 -19.13 -20.60
C SER A 126 25.00 -18.78 -22.09
N ARG A 127 24.82 -17.52 -22.49
CA ARG A 127 24.94 -17.06 -23.89
C ARG A 127 26.24 -16.32 -24.20
N THR A 128 27.07 -16.04 -23.20
CA THR A 128 28.32 -15.28 -23.37
C THR A 128 29.53 -16.22 -23.30
N ASP A 129 30.33 -16.21 -24.36
CA ASP A 129 31.62 -16.92 -24.50
C ASP A 129 32.81 -16.05 -24.01
N GLY A 130 32.57 -15.20 -23.02
CA GLY A 130 33.54 -14.20 -22.56
C GLY A 130 34.70 -14.79 -21.76
N ASP A 131 35.82 -14.06 -21.74
CA ASP A 131 37.08 -14.46 -21.07
C ASP A 131 36.95 -14.35 -19.54
N ARG A 132 36.64 -15.48 -18.91
CA ARG A 132 36.47 -15.59 -17.44
C ARG A 132 37.78 -15.81 -16.69
N GLU A 133 38.87 -16.14 -17.38
CA GLU A 133 40.15 -16.44 -16.70
C GLU A 133 40.70 -15.19 -16.00
N LYS A 134 40.53 -14.02 -16.60
CA LYS A 134 40.97 -12.75 -16.00
C LYS A 134 40.20 -12.38 -14.73
N LEU A 135 38.95 -12.82 -14.58
CA LEU A 135 38.18 -12.60 -13.35
C LEU A 135 38.63 -13.53 -12.20
N LYS A 136 39.33 -14.63 -12.50
CA LYS A 136 39.91 -15.52 -11.48
C LYS A 136 41.09 -14.86 -10.76
N ASP A 137 41.78 -13.94 -11.42
CA ASP A 137 42.85 -13.13 -10.85
C ASP A 137 42.27 -11.97 -10.03
N GLU A 138 42.25 -12.12 -8.70
CA GLU A 138 41.83 -11.09 -7.76
C GLU A 138 42.61 -9.78 -7.94
N ALA A 139 43.94 -9.87 -8.11
CA ALA A 139 44.80 -8.70 -8.19
C ALA A 139 44.49 -7.89 -9.46
N TRP A 140 44.29 -8.58 -10.58
CA TRP A 140 43.86 -7.94 -11.82
C TRP A 140 42.49 -7.28 -11.68
N LEU A 141 41.50 -8.00 -11.12
CA LEU A 141 40.13 -7.48 -10.97
C LEU A 141 40.11 -6.27 -10.03
N ARG A 142 40.89 -6.30 -8.94
CA ARG A 142 41.04 -5.20 -7.99
C ARG A 142 41.79 -4.02 -8.61
N GLU A 143 42.79 -4.25 -9.44
CA GLU A 143 43.47 -3.17 -10.18
C GLU A 143 42.52 -2.49 -11.15
N GLN A 144 41.77 -3.25 -11.96
CA GLN A 144 40.81 -2.69 -12.91
C GLN A 144 39.70 -1.91 -12.21
N TYR A 145 39.15 -2.49 -11.14
CA TYR A 145 38.02 -1.90 -10.43
C TYR A 145 38.44 -0.75 -9.51
N CYS A 146 39.37 -0.98 -8.59
CA CYS A 146 39.73 -0.02 -7.54
C CYS A 146 40.72 1.05 -8.00
N ASN A 147 41.73 0.68 -8.80
CA ASN A 147 42.80 1.62 -9.17
C ASN A 147 42.53 2.35 -10.48
N ARG A 148 41.97 1.64 -11.47
CA ARG A 148 41.63 2.22 -12.78
C ARG A 148 40.19 2.71 -12.87
N GLU A 149 39.46 2.63 -11.76
CA GLU A 149 38.09 3.13 -11.57
C GLU A 149 37.02 2.56 -12.53
N LYS A 150 37.32 1.52 -13.30
CA LYS A 150 36.37 0.91 -14.23
C LYS A 150 35.13 0.42 -13.49
N SER A 151 33.96 0.60 -14.10
CA SER A 151 32.73 0.04 -13.55
C SER A 151 32.67 -1.47 -13.80
N ALA A 152 31.82 -2.16 -13.03
CA ALA A 152 31.52 -3.57 -13.27
C ALA A 152 31.00 -3.82 -14.68
N TYR A 153 30.36 -2.82 -15.29
CA TYR A 153 29.87 -2.86 -16.66
C TYR A 153 31.03 -2.77 -17.66
N ASP A 154 31.96 -1.83 -17.48
CA ASP A 154 33.10 -1.66 -18.40
C ASP A 154 34.00 -2.90 -18.41
N ILE A 155 34.22 -3.51 -17.24
CA ILE A 155 34.97 -4.76 -17.11
C ILE A 155 34.21 -5.91 -17.81
N ALA A 156 32.89 -5.94 -17.69
CA ALA A 156 32.07 -6.96 -18.36
C ALA A 156 32.08 -6.80 -19.88
N ASP A 157 31.95 -5.57 -20.38
CA ASP A 157 32.00 -5.24 -21.80
C ASP A 157 33.36 -5.58 -22.41
N GLU A 158 34.46 -5.23 -21.73
CA GLU A 158 35.83 -5.55 -22.14
C GLU A 158 36.10 -7.06 -22.22
N LEU A 159 35.47 -7.84 -21.33
CA LEU A 159 35.63 -9.29 -21.28
C LEU A 159 34.56 -10.04 -22.08
N ASN A 160 33.63 -9.34 -22.73
CA ASN A 160 32.45 -9.91 -23.40
C ASN A 160 31.63 -10.83 -22.46
N LEU A 161 31.46 -10.38 -21.22
CA LEU A 161 30.73 -11.05 -20.15
C LEU A 161 29.48 -10.27 -19.75
N VAL A 162 28.60 -10.92 -18.98
CA VAL A 162 27.48 -10.24 -18.34
C VAL A 162 27.96 -9.56 -17.05
N GLN A 163 27.48 -8.35 -16.75
CA GLN A 163 27.80 -7.61 -15.52
C GLN A 163 27.61 -8.46 -14.25
N GLY A 164 26.59 -9.32 -14.22
CA GLY A 164 26.34 -10.27 -13.13
C GLY A 164 27.52 -11.18 -12.84
N THR A 165 28.21 -11.68 -13.88
CA THR A 165 29.40 -12.53 -13.74
C THR A 165 30.53 -11.79 -13.03
N VAL A 166 30.82 -10.55 -13.43
CA VAL A 166 31.86 -9.72 -12.78
C VAL A 166 31.50 -9.45 -11.32
N ARG A 167 30.22 -9.16 -11.03
CA ARG A 167 29.73 -8.92 -9.68
C ARG A 167 29.91 -10.14 -8.76
N ASN A 168 29.60 -11.33 -9.26
CA ASN A 168 29.78 -12.58 -8.51
C ASN A 168 31.26 -12.85 -8.22
N TRP A 169 32.16 -12.57 -9.16
CA TRP A 169 33.60 -12.69 -8.93
C TRP A 169 34.14 -11.63 -7.95
N MET A 170 33.64 -10.40 -7.99
CA MET A 170 33.96 -9.39 -6.99
C MET A 170 33.52 -9.83 -5.59
N GLU A 171 32.32 -10.38 -5.44
CA GLU A 171 31.82 -10.93 -4.18
C GLU A 171 32.67 -12.11 -3.69
N LYS A 172 33.03 -13.04 -4.59
CA LYS A 172 33.88 -14.19 -4.29
C LYS A 172 35.28 -13.79 -3.80
N HIS A 173 35.84 -12.72 -4.37
CA HIS A 173 37.14 -12.18 -3.99
C HIS A 173 37.07 -11.16 -2.84
N GLY A 174 35.88 -10.89 -2.28
CA GLY A 174 35.70 -9.89 -1.23
C GLY A 174 35.99 -8.44 -1.68
N ILE A 175 35.87 -8.15 -2.98
CA ILE A 175 36.00 -6.81 -3.53
C ILE A 175 34.65 -6.10 -3.33
N GLU A 176 34.65 -5.07 -2.49
CA GLU A 176 33.44 -4.30 -2.19
C GLU A 176 32.89 -3.60 -3.43
N ILE A 177 31.64 -3.92 -3.77
CA ILE A 177 30.95 -3.39 -4.96
C ILE A 177 30.40 -2.00 -4.63
N ARG A 178 30.78 -1.01 -5.45
CA ARG A 178 30.19 0.34 -5.46
C ARG A 178 28.68 0.22 -5.58
N SER A 179 27.97 0.95 -4.74
CA SER A 179 26.53 1.09 -4.83
C SER A 179 26.14 1.72 -6.17
N ALA A 180 24.90 1.47 -6.62
CA ALA A 180 24.37 2.06 -7.85
C ALA A 180 24.40 3.60 -7.84
N ALA A 181 24.43 4.23 -6.66
CA ALA A 181 24.61 5.68 -6.52
C ALA A 181 26.07 6.09 -6.77
N GLU A 182 27.05 5.34 -6.26
CA GLU A 182 28.48 5.58 -6.48
C GLU A 182 28.91 5.32 -7.92
N SER A 183 28.30 4.35 -8.61
CA SER A 183 28.59 4.07 -10.02
C SER A 183 28.04 5.11 -10.99
N ARG A 184 27.19 6.04 -10.54
CA ARG A 184 26.54 7.06 -11.38
C ARG A 184 27.09 8.47 -11.17
N THR A 185 28.10 8.64 -10.33
CA THR A 185 28.66 9.95 -9.98
C THR A 185 30.05 10.13 -10.57
N ASP A 186 30.27 11.22 -11.29
CA ASP A 186 31.61 11.69 -11.74
C ASP A 186 32.41 12.40 -10.63
N GLY A 187 31.88 12.44 -9.40
CA GLY A 187 32.47 13.15 -8.26
C GLY A 187 33.64 12.41 -7.61
N ASN A 188 34.53 13.17 -6.96
CA ASN A 188 35.73 12.63 -6.33
C ASN A 188 35.39 11.91 -5.01
N LEU A 189 35.43 10.58 -4.95
CA LEU A 189 35.06 9.84 -3.74
C LEU A 189 36.15 9.80 -2.65
N GLU A 190 37.39 10.20 -2.95
CA GLU A 190 38.52 10.11 -2.02
C GLU A 190 38.27 10.79 -0.66
N PRO A 191 37.69 12.01 -0.58
CA PRO A 191 37.41 12.65 0.70
C PRO A 191 36.40 11.87 1.56
N LEU A 192 35.43 11.18 0.94
CA LEU A 192 34.40 10.43 1.66
C LEU A 192 34.90 9.09 2.20
N LYS A 193 35.94 8.51 1.58
CA LYS A 193 36.61 7.30 2.08
C LYS A 193 37.34 7.57 3.39
N ASN A 194 37.77 8.80 3.64
CA ASN A 194 38.42 9.20 4.88
C ASN A 194 37.39 9.52 5.98
N GLU A 195 37.26 8.62 6.97
CA GLU A 195 36.35 8.80 8.12
C GLU A 195 36.62 10.11 8.86
N GLU A 196 37.88 10.42 9.17
CA GLU A 196 38.25 11.58 9.96
C GLU A 196 37.83 12.87 9.26
N TRP A 197 38.07 12.95 7.94
CA TRP A 197 37.62 14.09 7.13
C TRP A 197 36.10 14.21 7.16
N LEU A 198 35.37 13.12 6.90
CA LEU A 198 33.91 13.14 6.86
C LEU A 198 33.31 13.51 8.22
N ARG A 199 33.89 13.01 9.30
CA ARG A 199 33.51 13.34 10.69
C ARG A 199 33.84 14.79 11.03
N GLU A 200 34.97 15.32 10.59
CA GLU A 200 35.33 16.73 10.76
C GLU A 200 34.31 17.63 10.04
N GLN A 201 34.01 17.36 8.77
CA GLN A 201 33.05 18.17 8.00
C GLN A 201 31.65 18.12 8.60
N TYR A 202 31.18 16.92 8.97
CA TYR A 202 29.81 16.72 9.43
C TYR A 202 29.59 17.09 10.91
N CYS A 203 30.49 16.69 11.81
CA CYS A 203 30.34 16.87 13.26
C CYS A 203 30.95 18.19 13.75
N GLN A 204 32.14 18.56 13.26
CA GLN A 204 32.84 19.75 13.74
C GLN A 204 32.43 21.01 12.95
N LYS A 205 32.52 20.96 11.62
CA LYS A 205 32.12 22.06 10.73
C LYS A 205 30.62 22.15 10.49
N ARG A 206 29.85 21.20 11.04
CA ARG A 206 28.38 21.14 11.00
C ARG A 206 27.74 21.18 9.60
N LYS A 207 28.50 20.90 8.53
CA LYS A 207 27.98 20.83 7.17
C LYS A 207 26.89 19.76 7.04
N THR A 208 25.91 20.03 6.21
CA THR A 208 24.86 19.09 5.84
C THR A 208 25.40 18.06 4.85
N THR A 209 24.70 16.93 4.72
CA THR A 209 25.03 15.93 3.68
C THR A 209 24.90 16.47 2.26
N TYR A 210 24.20 17.59 2.06
CA TYR A 210 24.04 18.24 0.75
C TYR A 210 25.24 19.12 0.43
N GLU A 211 25.70 19.93 1.38
CA GLU A 211 26.89 20.78 1.20
C GLU A 211 28.15 19.93 1.01
N ILE A 212 28.31 18.86 1.79
CA ILE A 212 29.41 17.91 1.60
C ILE A 212 29.33 17.25 0.21
N ALA A 213 28.12 16.96 -0.26
CA ALA A 213 27.92 16.34 -1.57
C ALA A 213 28.26 17.29 -2.72
N ASP A 214 27.84 18.56 -2.61
CA ASP A 214 28.16 19.62 -3.58
C ASP A 214 29.66 19.90 -3.64
N GLU A 215 30.32 20.00 -2.49
CA GLU A 215 31.77 20.21 -2.38
C GLU A 215 32.59 19.08 -3.01
N VAL A 216 32.08 17.85 -2.93
CA VAL A 216 32.75 16.64 -3.43
C VAL A 216 32.29 16.27 -4.85
N GLY A 217 31.25 16.92 -5.38
CA GLY A 217 30.68 16.65 -6.69
C GLY A 217 29.87 15.36 -6.78
N VAL A 218 29.32 14.88 -5.67
CA VAL A 218 28.52 13.64 -5.61
C VAL A 218 27.08 13.92 -5.23
N VAL A 219 26.22 12.90 -5.28
CA VAL A 219 24.86 13.01 -4.75
C VAL A 219 24.86 12.80 -3.23
N SER A 220 23.96 13.47 -2.51
CA SER A 220 23.85 13.38 -1.04
C SER A 220 23.56 11.98 -0.51
N ALA A 221 23.01 11.09 -1.35
CA ALA A 221 22.86 9.67 -1.03
C ALA A 221 24.21 8.97 -0.88
N THR A 222 25.21 9.33 -1.69
CA THR A 222 26.57 8.79 -1.62
C THR A 222 27.23 9.15 -0.29
N VAL A 223 27.13 10.43 0.12
CA VAL A 223 27.63 10.88 1.44
C VAL A 223 26.96 10.12 2.58
N ARG A 224 25.64 9.89 2.50
CA ARG A 224 24.90 9.13 3.51
C ARG A 224 25.38 7.69 3.63
N ASN A 225 25.62 7.02 2.50
CA ASN A 225 26.14 5.66 2.49
C ASN A 225 27.53 5.59 3.14
N TRP A 226 28.40 6.56 2.85
CA TRP A 226 29.73 6.64 3.48
C TRP A 226 29.66 6.93 4.99
N MET A 227 28.73 7.78 5.43
CA MET A 227 28.48 7.99 6.86
C MET A 227 28.01 6.71 7.56
N GLU A 228 27.13 5.93 6.93
CA GLU A 228 26.67 4.64 7.48
C GLU A 228 27.81 3.61 7.53
N ARG A 229 28.67 3.55 6.50
CA ARG A 229 29.86 2.68 6.48
C ARG A 229 30.85 3.02 7.58
N HIS A 230 31.06 4.29 7.86
CA HIS A 230 31.95 4.78 8.92
C HIS A 230 31.29 4.86 10.30
N GLY A 231 30.03 4.43 10.44
CA GLY A 231 29.31 4.48 11.73
C GLY A 231 29.09 5.90 12.28
N ILE A 232 29.03 6.91 11.41
CA ILE A 232 28.79 8.31 11.81
C ILE A 232 27.29 8.51 12.02
N GLU A 233 26.87 8.68 13.28
CA GLU A 233 25.47 8.92 13.62
C GLU A 233 24.92 10.18 12.98
N ARG A 234 23.79 10.03 12.29
CA ARG A 234 23.13 11.12 11.57
C ARG A 234 22.31 11.98 12.53
N ARG A 235 22.51 13.31 12.47
CA ARG A 235 21.60 14.29 13.06
C ARG A 235 20.20 14.08 12.46
N SER A 236 19.17 14.05 13.32
CA SER A 236 17.79 13.81 12.86
C SER A 236 17.38 14.76 11.74
N ASN A 237 16.54 14.31 10.79
CA ASN A 237 16.09 15.09 9.61
C ASN A 237 15.51 16.49 9.93
N ALA A 238 15.05 16.74 11.16
CA ALA A 238 14.60 18.07 11.59
C ALA A 238 15.75 19.01 11.98
N LYS A 239 16.87 18.47 12.47
CA LYS A 239 18.08 19.21 12.88
C LYS A 239 19.03 19.51 11.71
N SER A 240 18.86 18.84 10.57
CA SER A 240 19.71 19.01 9.38
C SER A 240 19.18 20.01 8.35
N ARG A 241 17.92 20.47 8.49
CA ARG A 241 17.24 21.34 7.51
C ARG A 241 17.12 22.80 7.96
N THR A 242 17.72 23.18 9.08
CA THR A 242 17.51 24.51 9.67
C THR A 242 18.84 25.21 9.92
N ASP A 243 19.01 26.35 9.27
CA ASP A 243 20.10 27.33 9.47
C ASP A 243 19.85 28.26 10.68
N GLY A 244 18.83 27.95 11.49
CA GLY A 244 18.47 28.76 12.65
C GLY A 244 19.26 28.43 13.91
N ASP A 245 19.12 29.30 14.90
CA ASP A 245 19.90 29.28 16.15
C ASP A 245 19.43 28.17 17.10
N LEU A 246 19.86 26.94 16.80
CA LEU A 246 19.54 25.74 17.58
C LEU A 246 20.07 25.79 19.01
N ALA A 247 21.01 26.69 19.34
CA ALA A 247 21.49 26.85 20.71
C ALA A 247 20.38 27.35 21.64
N LYS A 248 19.55 28.28 21.15
CA LYS A 248 18.39 28.81 21.88
C LYS A 248 17.29 27.77 22.05
N LEU A 249 17.11 26.88 21.07
CA LEU A 249 16.11 25.81 21.14
C LEU A 249 16.46 24.73 22.20
N ASN A 250 17.74 24.50 22.49
CA ASN A 250 18.17 23.54 23.53
C ASN A 250 18.19 24.17 24.93
N SER A 251 17.86 25.46 25.07
CA SER A 251 17.78 26.14 26.35
C SER A 251 16.34 26.11 26.85
N GLU A 252 16.08 25.29 27.87
CA GLU A 252 14.78 25.24 28.55
C GLU A 252 14.38 26.60 29.12
N GLU A 253 15.33 27.28 29.78
CA GLU A 253 15.11 28.57 30.42
C GLU A 253 14.70 29.63 29.39
N TRP A 254 15.38 29.67 28.25
CA TRP A 254 15.06 30.62 27.18
C TRP A 254 13.69 30.32 26.56
N LEU A 255 13.38 29.05 26.29
CA LEU A 255 12.08 28.66 25.73
C LEU A 255 10.93 28.97 26.69
N ARG A 256 11.10 28.73 28.00
CA ARG A 256 10.12 29.11 29.03
C ARG A 256 9.97 30.62 29.13
N GLU A 257 11.07 31.37 29.14
CA GLU A 257 11.00 32.83 29.20
C GLU A 257 10.25 33.40 28.00
N GLN A 258 10.58 32.96 26.78
CA GLN A 258 9.90 33.48 25.58
C GLN A 258 8.43 33.04 25.49
N TYR A 259 8.12 31.79 25.83
CA TYR A 259 6.79 31.21 25.63
C TYR A 259 5.83 31.42 26.81
N CYS A 260 6.32 31.31 28.05
CA CYS A 260 5.54 31.40 29.27
C CYS A 260 5.58 32.81 29.88
N ASP A 261 6.75 33.46 29.96
CA ASP A 261 6.87 34.74 30.66
C ASP A 261 6.58 35.94 29.73
N ARG A 262 7.02 35.86 28.48
CA ARG A 262 6.80 36.90 27.45
C ARG A 262 5.60 36.62 26.55
N GLU A 263 4.91 35.51 26.77
CA GLU A 263 3.69 35.08 26.07
C GLU A 263 3.77 35.05 24.53
N LYS A 264 4.97 35.05 23.93
CA LYS A 264 5.17 35.03 22.47
C LYS A 264 4.56 33.79 21.83
N THR A 265 3.98 33.98 20.65
CA THR A 265 3.46 32.88 19.84
C THR A 265 4.59 32.00 19.31
N LEU A 266 4.25 30.76 18.95
CA LEU A 266 5.23 29.85 18.34
C LEU A 266 5.78 30.39 17.02
N ALA A 267 5.01 31.23 16.31
CA ALA A 267 5.40 31.87 15.07
C ALA A 267 6.43 32.98 15.31
N GLU A 268 6.20 33.86 16.28
CA GLU A 268 7.16 34.91 16.63
C GLU A 268 8.48 34.34 17.14
N ILE A 269 8.43 33.29 17.95
CA ILE A 269 9.63 32.58 18.41
C ILE A 269 10.35 31.96 17.21
N ALA A 270 9.61 31.30 16.31
CA ALA A 270 10.16 30.69 15.09
C ALA A 270 10.87 31.70 14.20
N ASP A 271 10.25 32.86 13.96
CA ASP A 271 10.83 33.95 13.18
C ASP A 271 12.08 34.53 13.87
N GLU A 272 12.04 34.72 15.19
CA GLU A 272 13.16 35.26 15.97
C GLU A 272 14.40 34.36 15.93
N VAL A 273 14.22 33.03 15.92
CA VAL A 273 15.34 32.09 15.84
C VAL A 273 15.60 31.52 14.45
N ASN A 274 14.87 32.02 13.44
CA ASN A 274 14.92 31.54 12.05
C ASN A 274 14.76 30.00 11.96
N LEU A 275 13.84 29.46 12.76
CA LEU A 275 13.50 28.03 12.77
C LEU A 275 12.04 27.84 12.38
N SER A 276 11.69 26.63 11.95
CA SER A 276 10.27 26.31 11.76
C SER A 276 9.54 26.26 13.11
N THR A 277 8.25 26.62 13.12
CA THR A 277 7.36 26.44 14.30
C THR A 277 7.37 24.99 14.81
N LYS A 278 7.52 24.01 13.90
CA LYS A 278 7.67 22.59 14.26
C LYS A 278 8.96 22.30 15.04
N SER A 279 10.05 23.02 14.76
CA SER A 279 11.30 22.91 15.50
C SER A 279 11.13 23.42 16.94
N ILE A 280 10.47 24.57 17.12
CA ILE A 280 10.15 25.15 18.45
C ILE A 280 9.32 24.18 19.27
N VAL A 281 8.25 23.66 18.65
CA VAL A 281 7.36 22.67 19.23
C VAL A 281 8.12 21.43 19.72
N ARG A 282 9.09 20.95 18.94
CA ARG A 282 9.91 19.80 19.31
C ARG A 282 10.82 20.13 20.50
N GLY A 283 11.49 21.28 20.50
CA GLY A 283 12.30 21.72 21.65
C GLY A 283 11.47 21.84 22.92
N MET A 284 10.27 22.42 22.83
CA MET A 284 9.33 22.47 23.97
C MET A 284 8.95 21.08 24.48
N GLN A 285 8.72 20.10 23.59
CA GLN A 285 8.45 18.72 23.99
C GLN A 285 9.66 18.05 24.65
N GLU A 286 10.87 18.27 24.12
CA GLU A 286 12.12 17.75 24.69
C GLU A 286 12.37 18.31 26.11
N HIS A 287 11.91 19.54 26.40
CA HIS A 287 12.02 20.19 27.70
C HIS A 287 10.73 20.12 28.57
N GLY A 288 9.72 19.35 28.17
CA GLY A 288 8.49 19.18 28.95
C GLY A 288 7.63 20.45 29.10
N ILE A 289 7.79 21.44 28.22
CA ILE A 289 6.99 22.67 28.21
C ILE A 289 5.64 22.38 27.54
N GLY A 290 4.57 22.42 28.33
CA GLY A 290 3.21 22.21 27.84
C GLY A 290 2.78 23.28 26.84
N ARG A 291 2.10 22.87 25.76
CA ARG A 291 1.54 23.83 24.79
C ARG A 291 0.28 24.49 25.36
N ARG A 292 0.17 25.81 25.22
CA ARG A 292 -1.09 26.55 25.27
C ARG A 292 -2.07 25.91 24.28
N SER A 293 -3.32 25.77 24.69
CA SER A 293 -4.36 25.10 23.90
C SER A 293 -4.56 25.80 22.56
N LEU A 294 -5.02 25.08 21.53
CA LEU A 294 -5.32 25.62 20.20
C LEU A 294 -6.28 26.83 20.21
N SER A 295 -7.09 26.98 21.26
CA SER A 295 -7.97 28.13 21.49
C SER A 295 -7.29 29.36 22.09
N GLU A 296 -6.08 29.20 22.64
CA GLU A 296 -5.26 30.27 23.23
C GLU A 296 -4.20 30.77 22.26
N SER A 297 -3.95 30.07 21.15
CA SER A 297 -2.86 30.38 20.22
C SER A 297 -3.28 31.16 18.96
N HIS A 298 -4.56 31.53 18.83
CA HIS A 298 -5.12 32.12 17.60
C HIS A 298 -5.99 33.36 17.82
N THR A 299 -5.77 34.13 18.87
CA THR A 299 -6.59 35.32 19.09
C THR A 299 -5.75 36.53 19.43
N ASP A 300 -5.60 37.40 18.43
CA ASP A 300 -5.14 38.79 18.54
C ASP A 300 -6.20 39.70 19.22
N GLY A 301 -7.36 39.14 19.58
CA GLY A 301 -8.49 39.88 20.15
C GLY A 301 -8.46 40.00 21.68
N ASP A 302 -9.33 40.88 22.17
CA ASP A 302 -9.34 41.42 23.53
C ASP A 302 -9.97 40.42 24.54
N LEU A 303 -9.19 39.41 24.92
CA LEU A 303 -9.59 38.35 25.87
C LEU A 303 -9.91 38.89 27.27
N GLU A 304 -9.44 40.09 27.61
CA GLU A 304 -9.71 40.73 28.91
C GLU A 304 -11.21 41.01 29.10
N LYS A 305 -11.90 41.38 28.02
CA LYS A 305 -13.36 41.59 28.01
C LYS A 305 -14.15 40.31 28.25
N LEU A 306 -13.76 39.20 27.64
CA LEU A 306 -14.46 37.91 27.82
C LEU A 306 -14.18 37.24 29.17
N ASN A 307 -13.07 37.58 29.82
CA ASN A 307 -12.75 37.11 31.18
C ASN A 307 -13.59 37.81 32.24
N ASN A 308 -14.18 38.97 31.93
CA ASN A 308 -15.13 39.65 32.79
C ASN A 308 -16.53 39.04 32.61
N GLU A 309 -16.95 38.24 33.58
CA GLU A 309 -18.27 37.59 33.62
C GLU A 309 -19.42 38.58 33.52
N GLU A 310 -19.37 39.68 34.27
CA GLU A 310 -20.44 40.68 34.30
C GLU A 310 -20.59 41.35 32.94
N TRP A 311 -19.48 41.71 32.30
CA TRP A 311 -19.49 42.29 30.96
C TRP A 311 -20.08 41.33 29.92
N LEU A 312 -19.66 40.07 29.94
CA LEU A 312 -20.14 39.05 29.00
C LEU A 312 -21.61 38.72 29.21
N ARG A 313 -22.08 38.72 30.47
CA ARG A 313 -23.49 38.52 30.82
C ARG A 313 -24.35 39.70 30.41
N GLU A 314 -23.88 40.93 30.65
CA GLU A 314 -24.53 42.17 30.21
C GLU A 314 -24.68 42.18 28.67
N GLN A 315 -23.62 41.88 27.93
CA GLN A 315 -23.69 41.85 26.46
C GLN A 315 -24.70 40.81 25.96
N TYR A 316 -24.70 39.61 26.55
CA TYR A 316 -25.48 38.49 26.04
C TYR A 316 -26.95 38.49 26.48
N HIS A 317 -27.24 38.86 27.74
CA HIS A 317 -28.59 38.83 28.31
C HIS A 317 -29.27 40.19 28.36
N GLU A 318 -28.55 41.27 28.68
CA GLU A 318 -29.17 42.60 28.87
C GLU A 318 -29.21 43.39 27.55
N ARG A 319 -28.16 43.29 26.75
CA ARG A 319 -28.08 43.93 25.42
C ARG A 319 -28.50 43.02 24.27
N GLU A 320 -28.91 41.79 24.58
CA GLU A 320 -29.39 40.77 23.65
C GLU A 320 -28.45 40.47 22.46
N LYS A 321 -27.16 40.82 22.55
CA LYS A 321 -26.18 40.57 21.48
C LYS A 321 -25.93 39.08 21.28
N THR A 322 -25.75 38.70 20.03
CA THR A 322 -25.43 37.32 19.65
C THR A 322 -24.01 36.96 20.02
N THR A 323 -23.72 35.66 20.11
CA THR A 323 -22.32 35.20 20.26
C THR A 323 -21.43 35.61 19.09
N HIS A 324 -22.00 35.99 17.95
CA HIS A 324 -21.27 36.45 16.78
C HIS A 324 -20.92 37.94 16.90
N GLU A 325 -21.88 38.79 17.23
CA GLU A 325 -21.64 40.22 17.46
C GLU A 325 -20.69 40.48 18.63
N ILE A 326 -20.80 39.69 19.71
CA ILE A 326 -19.86 39.75 20.83
C ILE A 326 -18.45 39.33 20.38
N ALA A 327 -18.36 38.37 19.45
CA ALA A 327 -17.08 37.92 18.92
C ALA A 327 -16.45 38.98 18.00
N ASP A 328 -17.24 39.60 17.13
CA ASP A 328 -16.78 40.68 16.26
C ASP A 328 -16.34 41.91 17.08
N GLU A 329 -17.08 42.28 18.12
CA GLU A 329 -16.75 43.39 19.02
C GLU A 329 -15.49 43.13 19.87
N ALA A 330 -15.23 41.87 20.19
CA ALA A 330 -14.02 41.47 20.90
C ALA A 330 -12.84 41.16 19.94
N GLU A 331 -13.05 41.19 18.62
CA GLU A 331 -12.12 40.70 17.60
C GLU A 331 -11.67 39.24 17.84
N LEU A 332 -12.61 38.42 18.30
CA LEU A 332 -12.40 37.02 18.67
C LEU A 332 -13.26 36.09 17.81
N SER A 333 -12.97 34.80 17.88
CA SER A 333 -13.86 33.80 17.28
C SER A 333 -15.11 33.57 18.13
N GLN A 334 -16.24 33.30 17.47
CA GLN A 334 -17.49 32.89 18.14
C GLN A 334 -17.26 31.69 19.08
N ALA A 335 -16.38 30.76 18.70
CA ALA A 335 -16.02 29.61 19.52
C ALA A 335 -15.34 30.01 20.83
N THR A 336 -14.54 31.08 20.83
CA THR A 336 -13.90 31.65 22.01
C THR A 336 -14.94 32.23 22.97
N VAL A 337 -15.87 33.06 22.49
CA VAL A 337 -17.00 33.60 23.28
C VAL A 337 -17.83 32.46 23.89
N THR A 338 -18.15 31.46 23.09
CA THR A 338 -18.93 30.27 23.46
C THR A 338 -18.25 29.43 24.55
N LYS A 339 -16.92 29.39 24.59
CA LYS A 339 -16.10 28.74 25.63
C LYS A 339 -16.14 29.55 26.93
N TRP A 340 -15.98 30.87 26.85
CA TRP A 340 -16.03 31.76 28.02
C TRP A 340 -17.40 31.81 28.67
N MET A 341 -18.48 31.82 27.89
CA MET A 341 -19.83 31.66 28.43
C MET A 341 -20.00 30.35 29.21
N ARG A 342 -19.44 29.24 28.71
CA ARG A 342 -19.46 27.95 29.43
C ARG A 342 -18.63 28.01 30.72
N LYS A 343 -17.46 28.68 30.68
CA LYS A 343 -16.56 28.84 31.82
C LYS A 343 -17.22 29.65 32.94
N HIS A 344 -17.98 30.68 32.59
CA HIS A 344 -18.73 31.53 33.51
C HIS A 344 -20.15 31.01 33.85
N GLY A 345 -20.55 29.86 33.31
CA GLY A 345 -21.90 29.31 33.57
C GLY A 345 -23.04 30.15 33.00
N ILE A 346 -22.79 30.97 31.97
CA ILE A 346 -23.81 31.79 31.30
C ILE A 346 -24.69 30.88 30.44
N GLU A 347 -25.97 30.77 30.79
CA GLU A 347 -26.94 29.95 30.08
C GLU A 347 -27.18 30.48 28.67
N ARG A 348 -27.06 29.60 27.66
CA ARG A 348 -27.31 29.99 26.27
C ARG A 348 -28.80 30.14 26.04
N ARG A 349 -29.18 31.20 25.32
CA ARG A 349 -30.52 31.32 24.74
C ARG A 349 -30.76 30.09 23.85
N SER A 350 -31.91 29.43 24.03
CA SER A 350 -32.25 28.19 23.35
C SER A 350 -32.04 28.32 21.83
N ALA A 351 -31.36 27.35 21.23
CA ALA A 351 -30.82 27.37 19.86
C ALA A 351 -31.88 27.32 18.73
N GLY A 352 -33.05 27.92 18.94
CA GLY A 352 -34.14 27.98 17.96
C GLY A 352 -34.65 29.40 17.67
N SER A 353 -34.05 30.44 18.24
CA SER A 353 -34.53 31.82 18.09
C SER A 353 -33.42 32.70 17.53
N GLN A 354 -33.15 32.57 16.23
CA GLN A 354 -32.60 33.66 15.41
C GLN A 354 -32.95 33.39 13.94
N THR A 355 -34.14 33.82 13.57
CA THR A 355 -34.41 34.23 12.21
C THR A 355 -34.96 35.64 12.34
N ASP A 356 -34.33 36.60 11.67
CA ASP A 356 -34.75 38.00 11.56
C ASP A 356 -36.02 38.17 10.69
N GLY A 357 -36.81 37.10 10.59
CA GLY A 357 -37.98 36.99 9.75
C GLY A 357 -39.25 36.84 10.57
N ASN A 358 -40.38 37.08 9.94
CA ASN A 358 -41.68 37.16 10.62
C ASN A 358 -42.18 35.76 11.01
N LEU A 359 -41.85 35.32 12.23
CA LEU A 359 -42.31 34.04 12.79
C LEU A 359 -43.79 34.04 13.21
N GLU A 360 -44.39 35.21 13.47
CA GLU A 360 -45.76 35.28 14.00
C GLU A 360 -46.77 34.72 13.00
N SER A 361 -46.57 34.99 11.70
CA SER A 361 -47.42 34.44 10.63
C SER A 361 -47.38 32.92 10.54
N LEU A 362 -46.29 32.25 10.97
CA LEU A 362 -46.23 30.77 10.99
C LEU A 362 -46.97 30.14 12.19
N LYS A 363 -47.18 30.91 13.27
CA LYS A 363 -47.94 30.44 14.43
C LYS A 363 -49.42 30.34 14.14
N GLU A 364 -49.91 31.14 13.19
CA GLU A 364 -51.28 31.11 12.72
C GLU A 364 -51.50 29.93 11.76
N GLU A 365 -52.11 28.86 12.28
CA GLU A 365 -52.41 27.65 11.49
C GLU A 365 -53.18 27.96 10.21
N GLU A 366 -54.22 28.80 10.30
CA GLU A 366 -55.07 29.16 9.16
C GLU A 366 -54.27 29.86 8.06
N TRP A 367 -53.37 30.78 8.44
CA TRP A 367 -52.51 31.47 7.48
C TRP A 367 -51.57 30.49 6.79
N LEU A 368 -50.91 29.61 7.54
CA LEU A 368 -49.97 28.64 6.98
C LEU A 368 -50.68 27.62 6.06
N ARG A 369 -51.89 27.18 6.42
CA ARG A 369 -52.75 26.36 5.55
C ARG A 369 -53.20 27.12 4.30
N GLU A 370 -53.56 28.40 4.42
CA GLU A 370 -53.92 29.22 3.27
C GLU A 370 -52.74 29.33 2.28
N GLN A 371 -51.55 29.68 2.77
CA GLN A 371 -50.37 29.82 1.90
C GLN A 371 -49.96 28.48 1.27
N TYR A 372 -49.93 27.40 2.05
CA TYR A 372 -49.40 26.12 1.60
C TYR A 372 -50.42 25.27 0.83
N CYS A 373 -51.67 25.17 1.33
CA CYS A 373 -52.70 24.31 0.75
C CYS A 373 -53.53 25.04 -0.31
N GLN A 374 -53.93 26.30 -0.07
CA GLN A 374 -54.81 27.03 -1.00
C GLN A 374 -54.02 27.75 -2.09
N LYS A 375 -52.98 28.50 -1.71
CA LYS A 375 -52.11 29.25 -2.64
C LYS A 375 -50.99 28.39 -3.23
N ARG A 376 -50.87 27.13 -2.82
CA ARG A 376 -49.90 26.14 -3.29
C ARG A 376 -48.43 26.56 -3.21
N LYS A 377 -48.08 27.59 -2.42
CA LYS A 377 -46.69 28.02 -2.24
C LYS A 377 -45.83 26.89 -1.66
N THR A 378 -44.61 26.77 -2.17
CA THR A 378 -43.62 25.84 -1.65
C THR A 378 -43.10 26.31 -0.28
N ILE A 379 -42.52 25.39 0.49
CA ILE A 379 -41.84 25.73 1.76
C ILE A 379 -40.75 26.79 1.52
N TYR A 380 -40.13 26.78 0.33
CA TYR A 380 -39.10 27.75 -0.05
C TYR A 380 -39.67 29.14 -0.25
N GLU A 381 -40.77 29.28 -0.97
CA GLU A 381 -41.42 30.57 -1.21
C GLU A 381 -41.99 31.16 0.08
N ILE A 382 -42.57 30.33 0.96
CA ILE A 382 -43.05 30.77 2.27
C ILE A 382 -41.87 31.21 3.16
N ALA A 383 -40.75 30.48 3.12
CA ALA A 383 -39.55 30.85 3.86
C ALA A 383 -38.94 32.16 3.34
N ASP A 384 -38.85 32.34 2.02
CA ASP A 384 -38.31 33.54 1.37
C ASP A 384 -39.18 34.77 1.64
N GLU A 385 -40.51 34.63 1.50
CA GLU A 385 -41.49 35.69 1.77
C GLU A 385 -41.46 36.17 3.23
N LEU A 386 -41.16 35.27 4.16
CA LEU A 386 -41.07 35.60 5.58
C LEU A 386 -39.64 35.97 6.02
N ASN A 387 -38.67 35.96 5.11
CA ASN A 387 -37.24 36.12 5.41
C ASN A 387 -36.74 35.13 6.49
N LEU A 388 -37.22 33.89 6.39
CA LEU A 388 -36.91 32.79 7.30
C LEU A 388 -36.04 31.74 6.59
N SER A 389 -35.33 30.96 7.39
CA SER A 389 -34.83 29.68 6.89
C SER A 389 -35.98 28.67 6.79
N ARG A 390 -35.80 27.60 6.00
CA ARG A 390 -36.82 26.56 5.79
C ARG A 390 -37.22 25.81 7.07
N GLY A 391 -36.28 25.68 8.01
CA GLY A 391 -36.46 24.93 9.25
C GLY A 391 -37.65 25.39 10.09
N PRO A 392 -37.80 26.70 10.37
CA PRO A 392 -39.00 27.27 10.99
C PRO A 392 -40.32 26.88 10.32
N VAL A 393 -40.40 26.96 8.98
CA VAL A 393 -41.63 26.64 8.23
C VAL A 393 -41.96 25.16 8.37
N THR A 394 -40.99 24.26 8.16
CA THR A 394 -41.18 22.82 8.33
C THR A 394 -41.62 22.47 9.76
N ARG A 395 -40.99 23.08 10.77
CA ARG A 395 -41.33 22.87 12.17
C ARG A 395 -42.77 23.28 12.48
N TRP A 396 -43.24 24.42 11.98
CA TRP A 396 -44.60 24.89 12.23
C TRP A 396 -45.65 24.09 11.45
N MET A 397 -45.31 23.57 10.27
CA MET A 397 -46.17 22.61 9.57
C MET A 397 -46.35 21.31 10.38
N GLU A 398 -45.28 20.80 11.01
CA GLU A 398 -45.36 19.64 11.91
C GLU A 398 -46.20 19.94 13.16
N VAL A 399 -46.00 21.11 13.78
CA VAL A 399 -46.77 21.54 14.97
C VAL A 399 -48.27 21.65 14.67
N HIS A 400 -48.64 22.15 13.50
CA HIS A 400 -50.04 22.32 13.07
C HIS A 400 -50.62 21.09 12.35
N GLY A 401 -49.85 20.00 12.22
CA GLY A 401 -50.30 18.79 11.52
C GLY A 401 -50.65 19.02 10.04
N ILE A 402 -49.92 19.90 9.36
CA ILE A 402 -50.07 20.14 7.93
C ILE A 402 -49.19 19.13 7.19
N GLU A 403 -49.82 18.24 6.43
CA GLU A 403 -49.11 17.23 5.65
C GLU A 403 -48.22 17.89 4.59
N ILE A 404 -46.92 17.58 4.65
CA ILE A 404 -45.94 18.12 3.71
C ILE A 404 -46.07 17.34 2.40
N ARG A 405 -46.41 18.04 1.31
CA ARG A 405 -46.42 17.53 -0.06
C ARG A 405 -45.08 16.88 -0.36
N SER A 406 -45.15 15.70 -0.97
CA SER A 406 -43.97 14.99 -1.45
C SER A 406 -43.21 15.83 -2.49
N PRO A 407 -41.90 15.59 -2.69
CA PRO A 407 -41.12 16.29 -3.72
C PRO A 407 -41.73 16.21 -5.13
N ALA A 408 -42.45 15.13 -5.45
CA ALA A 408 -43.15 14.96 -6.72
C ALA A 408 -44.42 15.82 -6.83
N GLU A 409 -45.20 15.95 -5.75
CA GLU A 409 -46.35 16.85 -5.66
C GLU A 409 -45.96 18.33 -5.61
N ALA A 410 -44.75 18.64 -5.15
CA ALA A 410 -44.21 20.01 -5.14
C ALA A 410 -43.67 20.47 -6.50
N GLN A 411 -43.35 19.54 -7.41
CA GLN A 411 -42.83 19.82 -8.76
C GLN A 411 -43.91 19.85 -9.85
N THR A 412 -45.15 19.50 -9.51
CA THR A 412 -46.27 19.42 -10.45
C THR A 412 -47.17 20.65 -10.32
N ASP A 413 -47.31 21.40 -11.41
CA ASP A 413 -48.11 22.63 -11.46
C ASP A 413 -49.64 22.34 -11.58
N GLY A 414 -50.00 21.07 -11.81
CA GLY A 414 -51.37 20.60 -12.03
C GLY A 414 -52.18 20.29 -10.77
N ASN A 415 -53.50 20.33 -10.88
CA ASN A 415 -54.39 19.94 -9.79
C ASN A 415 -54.45 18.41 -9.63
N LEU A 416 -53.71 17.85 -8.68
CA LEU A 416 -53.69 16.40 -8.41
C LEU A 416 -54.86 15.87 -7.57
N GLU A 417 -55.78 16.72 -7.09
CA GLU A 417 -56.93 16.28 -6.29
C GLU A 417 -57.84 15.25 -6.99
N PRO A 418 -58.13 15.36 -8.30
CA PRO A 418 -58.92 14.35 -9.00
C PRO A 418 -58.24 12.97 -9.02
N LEU A 419 -56.90 12.93 -9.09
CA LEU A 419 -56.12 11.69 -9.06
C LEU A 419 -56.15 10.99 -7.70
N LYS A 420 -56.49 11.70 -6.62
CA LYS A 420 -56.65 11.11 -5.27
C LYS A 420 -58.01 10.42 -5.09
N ARG A 421 -58.97 10.65 -6.00
CA ARG A 421 -60.33 10.08 -5.95
C ARG A 421 -60.40 8.82 -6.83
N GLU A 422 -60.51 7.66 -6.19
CA GLU A 422 -60.60 6.37 -6.89
C GLU A 422 -61.80 6.33 -7.86
N GLU A 423 -62.93 6.92 -7.49
CA GLU A 423 -64.13 6.99 -8.32
C GLU A 423 -63.88 7.79 -9.60
N TRP A 424 -63.17 8.91 -9.51
CA TRP A 424 -62.83 9.73 -10.67
C TRP A 424 -61.87 9.00 -11.61
N LEU A 425 -60.84 8.34 -11.08
CA LEU A 425 -59.93 7.51 -11.88
C LEU A 425 -60.68 6.38 -12.60
N ARG A 426 -61.62 5.71 -11.93
CA ARG A 426 -62.44 4.66 -12.54
C ARG A 426 -63.31 5.21 -13.66
N GLU A 427 -63.94 6.37 -13.48
CA GLU A 427 -64.72 7.03 -14.54
C GLU A 427 -63.85 7.35 -15.76
N GLN A 428 -62.68 7.94 -15.54
CA GLN A 428 -61.74 8.31 -16.61
C GLN A 428 -61.20 7.11 -17.39
N TYR A 429 -60.78 6.05 -16.71
CA TYR A 429 -60.23 4.85 -17.36
C TYR A 429 -61.31 3.91 -17.92
N CYS A 430 -62.36 3.64 -17.16
CA CYS A 430 -63.32 2.59 -17.50
C CYS A 430 -64.47 3.10 -18.37
N GLU A 431 -64.94 4.33 -18.12
CA GLU A 431 -66.11 4.88 -18.82
C GLU A 431 -65.68 5.75 -20.00
N GLN A 432 -64.77 6.69 -19.76
CA GLN A 432 -64.30 7.64 -20.78
C GLN A 432 -63.17 7.07 -21.65
N ARG A 433 -62.52 5.98 -21.21
CA ARG A 433 -61.39 5.31 -21.90
C ARG A 433 -60.21 6.24 -22.20
N ASN A 434 -60.03 7.28 -21.39
CA ASN A 434 -58.89 8.17 -21.51
C ASN A 434 -57.61 7.40 -21.19
N SER A 435 -56.57 7.63 -21.98
CA SER A 435 -55.24 7.09 -21.73
C SER A 435 -54.61 7.75 -20.51
N THR A 436 -53.63 7.08 -19.90
CA THR A 436 -52.80 7.65 -18.82
C THR A 436 -52.23 9.03 -19.18
N TYR A 437 -51.94 9.25 -20.45
CA TYR A 437 -51.39 10.50 -20.98
C TYR A 437 -52.43 11.61 -21.11
N GLU A 438 -53.65 11.28 -21.54
CA GLU A 438 -54.76 12.24 -21.62
C GLU A 438 -55.19 12.70 -20.22
N ILE A 439 -55.25 11.76 -19.27
CA ILE A 439 -55.56 12.03 -17.85
C ILE A 439 -54.47 12.90 -17.18
N ALA A 440 -53.21 12.80 -17.62
CA ALA A 440 -52.11 13.59 -17.08
C ALA A 440 -51.99 15.00 -17.69
N ASN A 441 -52.58 15.22 -18.86
CA ASN A 441 -52.60 16.51 -19.55
C ASN A 441 -53.80 17.38 -19.16
N GLU A 442 -54.88 16.76 -18.69
CA GLU A 442 -56.05 17.41 -18.07
C GLU A 442 -55.77 17.78 -16.61
#